data_AF-A0A0F9C2L7-F1
#
_entry.id   AF-A0A0F9C2L7-F1
#
_cell.length_a   1.000
_cell.length_b   1.000
_cell.length_c   1.000
_cell.angle_alpha   90.00
_cell.angle_beta   90.00
_cell.angle_gamma   90.00
#
_symmetry.space_group_name_H-M   'P 1'
#
loop_
_entity.id
_entity.type
_entity.pdbx_description
1 polymer ?
#
loop_
_entity_poly.entity_id
_entity_poly.type
_entity_poly.pdbx_seq_one_letter_code
_entity_poly.pdbx_strand_id
1 'polypeptide(L)'
;EELYLNDNQLTQLPESIGSLENLKELYLHDNQLTKLPESIGNLISLRVLSLWDNQLTQLPESIGNLKNLKYLKLYRLIKSKNLKDRINALKYKAYIEKLKNGYTFIYTNNKEFL
;
A
#
# COMPACT_ATOMS: atom_id res chain seq x y z
N GLU A 1 3.77 -8.10 -15.06
CA GLU A 1 3.72 -6.68 -15.44
C GLU A 1 4.05 -5.87 -14.20
N GLU A 2 4.91 -4.88 -14.37
CA GLU A 2 5.47 -4.07 -13.31
C GLU A 2 5.35 -2.62 -13.77
N LEU A 3 4.92 -1.74 -12.88
CA LEU A 3 4.77 -0.32 -13.15
C LEU A 3 5.55 0.48 -12.13
N TYR A 4 6.54 1.22 -12.62
CA TYR A 4 7.40 2.09 -11.85
C TYR A 4 6.98 3.54 -12.05
N LEU A 5 6.40 4.12 -10.99
CA LEU A 5 5.99 5.52 -10.91
C LEU A 5 6.65 6.22 -9.71
N ASN A 6 7.64 5.58 -9.09
CA ASN A 6 8.38 6.13 -7.95
C ASN A 6 9.24 7.33 -8.34
N ASP A 7 9.67 8.10 -7.34
CA ASP A 7 10.55 9.28 -7.51
C ASP A 7 9.95 10.36 -8.43
N ASN A 8 8.68 10.66 -8.20
CA ASN A 8 7.93 11.64 -8.99
C ASN A 8 7.22 12.65 -8.07
N GLN A 9 6.44 13.55 -8.66
CA GLN A 9 5.63 14.54 -7.94
C GLN A 9 4.14 14.25 -8.04
N LEU A 10 3.75 12.98 -8.17
CA LEU A 10 2.35 12.60 -8.31
C LEU A 10 1.60 12.94 -7.02
N THR A 11 0.53 13.72 -7.15
CA THR A 11 -0.36 14.09 -6.04
C THR A 11 -1.60 13.19 -5.96
N GLN A 12 -1.91 12.51 -7.08
CA GLN A 12 -3.02 11.58 -7.22
C GLN A 12 -2.74 10.54 -8.31
N LEU A 13 -3.49 9.44 -8.29
CA LEU A 13 -3.58 8.49 -9.39
C LEU A 13 -4.97 8.55 -10.03
N PRO A 14 -5.08 8.35 -11.35
CA PRO A 14 -6.38 8.26 -12.01
C PRO A 14 -7.10 6.96 -11.64
N GLU A 15 -8.44 6.97 -11.68
CA GLU A 15 -9.25 5.75 -11.50
C GLU A 15 -8.98 4.69 -12.58
N SER A 16 -8.42 5.08 -13.73
CA SER A 16 -8.02 4.13 -14.77
C SER A 16 -6.88 3.20 -14.36
N ILE A 17 -6.18 3.46 -13.25
CA ILE A 17 -5.16 2.54 -12.73
C ILE A 17 -5.73 1.15 -12.50
N GLY A 18 -7.00 1.05 -12.06
CA GLY A 18 -7.65 -0.23 -11.78
C GLY A 18 -7.94 -1.08 -13.02
N SER A 19 -7.79 -0.55 -14.24
CA SER A 19 -7.91 -1.34 -15.47
C SER A 19 -6.68 -2.23 -15.72
N LEU A 20 -5.60 -2.07 -14.96
CA LEU A 20 -4.38 -2.87 -15.08
C LEU A 20 -4.49 -4.20 -14.31
N GLU A 21 -5.51 -5.01 -14.60
CA GLU A 21 -5.84 -6.24 -13.85
C GLU A 21 -4.69 -7.27 -13.78
N ASN A 22 -3.78 -7.24 -14.76
CA ASN A 22 -2.60 -8.11 -14.85
C ASN A 22 -1.36 -7.55 -14.13
N LEU A 23 -1.43 -6.34 -13.58
CA LEU A 23 -0.32 -5.70 -12.90
C LEU A 23 0.05 -6.50 -11.64
N LYS A 24 1.33 -6.88 -11.55
CA LYS A 24 1.87 -7.68 -10.44
C LYS A 24 2.61 -6.81 -9.45
N GLU A 25 3.25 -5.74 -9.89
CA GLU A 25 4.01 -4.85 -9.00
C GLU A 25 3.74 -3.40 -9.36
N LEU A 26 3.48 -2.58 -8.34
CA LEU A 26 3.23 -1.16 -8.46
C LEU A 26 4.11 -0.40 -7.48
N TYR A 27 5.06 0.36 -8.02
CA TYR A 27 5.98 1.19 -7.25
C TYR A 27 5.57 2.65 -7.36
N LEU A 28 5.12 3.23 -6.25
CA LEU A 28 4.60 4.59 -6.13
C LEU A 28 5.31 5.38 -5.02
N HIS A 29 6.40 4.85 -4.48
CA HIS A 29 7.13 5.50 -3.41
C HIS A 29 7.77 6.81 -3.86
N ASP A 30 8.16 7.67 -2.92
CA ASP A 30 8.77 8.97 -3.22
C ASP A 30 7.89 9.82 -4.16
N ASN A 31 6.63 9.98 -3.76
CA ASN A 31 5.63 10.82 -4.42
C ASN A 31 4.90 11.70 -3.38
N GLN A 32 3.87 12.42 -3.81
CA GLN A 32 3.08 13.33 -2.98
C GLN A 32 1.61 12.88 -2.87
N LEU A 33 1.34 11.57 -3.03
CA LEU A 33 -0.01 11.04 -3.03
C LEU A 33 -0.68 11.28 -1.67
N THR A 34 -1.84 11.91 -1.70
CA THR A 34 -2.66 12.17 -0.49
C THR A 34 -3.75 11.12 -0.28
N LYS A 35 -4.15 10.45 -1.37
CA LYS A 35 -5.10 9.34 -1.41
C LYS A 35 -4.77 8.37 -2.55
N LEU A 36 -5.31 7.16 -2.46
CA LEU A 36 -5.40 6.24 -3.59
C LEU A 36 -6.84 6.19 -4.11
N PRO A 37 -7.06 5.96 -5.42
CA PRO A 37 -8.39 5.73 -5.97
C PRO A 37 -9.00 4.41 -5.46
N GLU A 38 -10.33 4.31 -5.42
CA GLU A 38 -11.01 3.06 -5.01
C GLU A 38 -10.79 1.94 -6.03
N SER A 39 -10.57 2.28 -7.30
CA SER A 39 -10.18 1.31 -8.33
C SER A 39 -8.85 0.58 -8.06
N ILE A 40 -8.04 1.02 -7.09
CA ILE A 40 -6.83 0.27 -6.70
C ILE A 40 -7.17 -1.17 -6.31
N GLY A 41 -8.35 -1.42 -5.73
CA GLY A 41 -8.81 -2.76 -5.38
C GLY A 41 -9.09 -3.68 -6.56
N ASN A 42 -9.15 -3.16 -7.78
CA ASN A 42 -9.36 -3.94 -9.01
C ASN A 42 -8.06 -4.58 -9.53
N LEU A 43 -6.90 -4.24 -8.95
CA LEU A 43 -5.61 -4.83 -9.30
C LEU A 43 -5.48 -6.25 -8.74
N ILE A 44 -6.35 -7.16 -9.19
CA ILE A 44 -6.51 -8.51 -8.63
C ILE A 44 -5.24 -9.35 -8.70
N SER A 45 -4.33 -9.08 -9.65
CA SER A 45 -3.05 -9.78 -9.80
C SER A 45 -1.91 -9.18 -8.97
N LEU A 46 -2.14 -8.06 -8.28
CA LEU A 46 -1.10 -7.30 -7.60
C LEU A 46 -0.51 -8.08 -6.44
N ARG A 47 0.82 -8.17 -6.42
CA ARG A 47 1.62 -8.87 -5.42
C ARG A 47 2.46 -7.89 -4.60
N VAL A 48 2.90 -6.80 -5.20
CA VAL A 48 3.71 -5.76 -4.55
C VAL A 48 3.05 -4.40 -4.76
N LEU A 49 2.83 -3.68 -3.67
CA LEU A 49 2.40 -2.29 -3.68
C LEU A 49 3.32 -1.47 -2.76
N SER A 50 4.10 -0.56 -3.35
CA SER A 50 5.05 0.28 -2.62
C SER A 50 4.60 1.72 -2.60
N LEU A 51 4.27 2.26 -1.42
CA LEU A 51 3.67 3.59 -1.24
C LEU A 51 4.42 4.44 -0.22
N TRP A 52 5.59 3.99 0.24
CA TRP A 52 6.38 4.73 1.21
C TRP A 52 6.79 6.12 0.69
N ASP A 53 7.09 7.03 1.61
CA ASP A 53 7.41 8.44 1.31
C ASP A 53 6.30 9.29 0.64
N ASN A 54 5.05 8.80 0.59
CA ASN A 54 3.87 9.60 0.23
C ASN A 54 3.25 10.39 1.40
N GLN A 55 2.12 11.06 1.15
CA GLN A 55 1.34 11.85 2.12
C GLN A 55 -0.02 11.20 2.44
N LEU A 56 -0.13 9.89 2.29
CA LEU A 56 -1.37 9.13 2.49
C LEU A 56 -1.80 9.19 3.97
N THR A 57 -3.00 9.71 4.22
CA THR A 57 -3.61 9.69 5.56
C THR A 57 -4.44 8.42 5.80
N GLN A 58 -4.86 7.78 4.71
CA GLN A 58 -5.65 6.57 4.71
C GLN A 58 -5.47 5.75 3.43
N LEU A 59 -5.83 4.48 3.53
CA LEU A 59 -6.04 3.60 2.38
C LEU A 59 -7.54 3.52 2.07
N PRO A 60 -7.92 3.35 0.80
CA PRO A 60 -9.31 3.11 0.40
C PRO A 60 -9.81 1.77 0.95
N GLU A 61 -11.13 1.60 1.11
CA GLU A 61 -11.70 0.36 1.65
C GLU A 61 -11.46 -0.83 0.72
N SER A 62 -11.48 -0.57 -0.59
CA SER A 62 -11.17 -1.52 -1.66
C SER A 62 -9.77 -2.12 -1.60
N ILE A 63 -8.84 -1.61 -0.77
CA ILE A 63 -7.52 -2.22 -0.60
C ILE A 63 -7.63 -3.68 -0.11
N GLY A 64 -8.70 -4.01 0.62
CA GLY A 64 -9.01 -5.38 1.06
C GLY A 64 -9.32 -6.35 -0.10
N ASN A 65 -9.61 -5.86 -1.29
CA ASN A 65 -9.89 -6.68 -2.48
C ASN A 65 -8.62 -7.24 -3.13
N LEU A 66 -7.43 -6.75 -2.75
CA LEU A 66 -6.14 -7.19 -3.27
C LEU A 66 -5.73 -8.56 -2.69
N LYS A 67 -6.46 -9.61 -3.07
CA LYS A 67 -6.33 -10.97 -2.53
C LYS A 67 -4.96 -11.61 -2.78
N ASN A 68 -4.27 -11.19 -3.84
CA ASN A 68 -2.93 -11.69 -4.19
C ASN A 68 -1.79 -10.84 -3.62
N LEU A 69 -2.10 -9.76 -2.89
CA LEU A 69 -1.09 -8.86 -2.35
C LEU A 69 -0.24 -9.60 -1.33
N LYS A 70 1.06 -9.63 -1.61
CA LYS A 70 2.06 -10.23 -0.73
C LYS A 70 2.73 -9.16 0.10
N TYR A 71 3.10 -8.05 -0.53
CA TYR A 71 3.88 -6.99 0.08
C TYR A 71 3.19 -5.63 -0.09
N LEU A 72 2.75 -5.06 1.02
CA LEU A 72 2.30 -3.68 1.11
C LEU A 72 3.34 -2.85 1.87
N LYS A 73 4.10 -1.99 1.20
CA LYS A 73 5.15 -1.17 1.82
C LYS A 73 4.63 0.24 2.09
N LEU A 74 4.43 0.56 3.37
CA LEU A 74 3.99 1.86 3.87
C LEU A 74 5.01 2.34 4.91
N TYR A 75 6.01 3.14 4.53
CA TYR A 75 6.86 3.80 5.53
C TYR A 75 7.00 5.30 5.26
N ARG A 76 7.29 6.02 6.34
CA ARG A 76 7.53 7.47 6.51
C ARG A 76 6.42 8.27 7.22
N LEU A 77 6.84 8.77 8.40
CA LEU A 77 6.33 9.91 9.19
C LEU A 77 4.82 10.03 9.42
N ILE A 78 4.14 8.92 9.68
CA ILE A 78 2.72 9.00 10.06
C ILE A 78 2.63 9.32 11.57
N LYS A 79 2.34 10.58 11.93
CA LYS A 79 1.63 10.89 13.17
C LYS A 79 0.14 10.54 12.98
N SER A 80 -0.21 9.26 12.96
CA SER A 80 -1.63 8.85 12.93
C SER A 80 -1.83 7.69 13.89
N LYS A 81 -2.63 7.96 14.92
CA LYS A 81 -2.98 7.00 15.97
C LYS A 81 -3.84 5.85 15.43
N ASN A 82 -4.51 6.04 14.29
CA ASN A 82 -5.61 5.19 13.82
C ASN A 82 -5.25 4.26 12.65
N LEU A 83 -4.15 4.50 11.93
CA LEU A 83 -3.79 3.66 10.77
C LEU A 83 -3.39 2.24 11.19
N LYS A 84 -2.77 2.11 12.37
CA LYS A 84 -2.43 0.82 12.98
C LYS A 84 -3.68 -0.04 13.20
N ASP A 85 -4.75 0.57 13.71
CA ASP A 85 -6.01 -0.13 13.99
C ASP A 85 -6.71 -0.58 12.70
N ARG A 86 -6.69 0.27 11.66
CA ARG A 86 -7.26 -0.08 10.34
C ARG A 86 -6.52 -1.23 9.67
N ILE A 87 -5.19 -1.28 9.77
CA ILE A 87 -4.40 -2.37 9.17
C ILE A 87 -4.57 -3.68 9.95
N ASN A 88 -4.62 -3.61 11.28
CA ASN A 88 -4.94 -4.78 12.12
C ASN A 88 -6.35 -5.33 11.82
N ALA A 89 -7.33 -4.46 11.55
CA ALA A 89 -8.69 -4.86 11.18
C ALA A 89 -8.77 -5.58 9.83
N LEU A 90 -7.86 -5.30 8.91
CA LEU A 90 -7.79 -5.95 7.60
C LEU A 90 -7.20 -7.38 7.64
N LYS A 91 -6.96 -7.95 8.83
CA LYS A 91 -6.45 -9.33 9.06
C LYS A 91 -5.11 -9.64 8.39
N TYR A 92 -4.36 -8.65 7.94
CA TYR A 92 -3.01 -8.87 7.46
C TYR A 92 -2.11 -9.22 8.66
N LYS A 93 -1.41 -10.37 8.61
CA LYS A 93 -0.25 -10.64 9.48
C LYS A 93 0.85 -9.63 9.11
N ALA A 94 0.70 -8.41 9.60
CA ALA A 94 1.69 -7.36 9.48
C ALA A 94 2.79 -7.61 10.51
N TYR A 95 4.01 -7.85 10.05
CA TYR A 95 5.19 -7.65 10.88
C TYR A 95 5.36 -6.13 11.06
N ILE A 96 4.91 -5.65 12.21
CA ILE A 96 5.03 -4.27 12.64
C ILE A 96 6.37 -4.13 13.36
N GLU A 97 7.43 -3.78 12.64
CA GLU A 97 8.70 -3.44 13.30
C GLU A 97 8.66 -1.98 13.74
N LYS A 98 8.59 -1.77 15.06
CA LYS A 98 8.67 -0.45 15.68
C LYS A 98 10.14 -0.12 15.88
N LEU A 99 10.69 0.79 15.07
CA LEU A 99 12.01 1.35 15.37
C LEU A 99 11.91 2.34 16.55
N LYS A 100 13.00 2.48 17.30
CA LYS A 100 13.12 3.34 18.51
C LYS A 100 12.81 4.82 18.27
N ASN A 101 12.60 5.24 17.02
CA ASN A 101 12.36 6.61 16.54
C ASN A 101 10.91 6.90 16.12
N GLY A 102 9.94 6.01 16.39
CA GLY A 102 8.50 6.28 16.17
C GLY A 102 7.98 5.96 14.77
N TYR A 103 8.83 5.42 13.91
CA TYR A 103 8.46 4.91 12.59
C TYR A 103 7.87 3.50 12.71
N THR A 104 6.91 3.19 11.85
CA THR A 104 6.31 1.85 11.76
C THR A 104 6.57 1.32 10.37
N PHE A 105 7.34 0.24 10.25
CA PHE A 105 7.35 -0.55 9.03
C PHE A 105 6.20 -1.54 9.10
N ILE A 106 5.45 -1.64 8.01
CA ILE A 106 4.42 -2.65 7.86
C ILE A 106 4.91 -3.54 6.72
N TYR A 107 5.39 -4.72 7.09
CA TYR A 107 5.65 -5.79 6.15
C TYR A 107 4.52 -6.79 6.32
N THR A 108 3.58 -6.83 5.38
CA THR A 108 2.71 -8.00 5.29
C THR A 108 3.58 -9.10 4.70
N ASN A 109 3.80 -10.17 5.44
CA ASN A 109 4.36 -11.42 4.91
C ASN A 109 3.20 -12.40 4.97
N ASN A 110 2.52 -12.64 3.83
CA ASN A 110 1.68 -13.83 3.71
C ASN A 110 2.59 -15.06 3.55
N LYS A 111 3.29 -15.43 4.63
CA LYS A 111 3.82 -16.77 4.84
C LYS A 111 2.76 -17.53 5.63
N GLU A 112 1.83 -18.15 4.92
CA GLU A 112 0.85 -19.20 5.30
C GLU A 112 -0.27 -19.05 4.25
N PHE A 113 -0.34 -19.89 3.20
CA PHE A 113 -0.78 -21.29 3.27
C PHE A 113 0.14 -22.24 2.48
N LEU A 114 1.00 -22.97 3.21
CA LEU A 114 1.02 -24.43 3.21
C LEU A 114 0.55 -24.85 4.61
#